data_AF-A0A524P543-F1
#
_entry.id   AF-A0A524P543-F1
#
_cell.length_a   1.000
_cell.length_b   1.000
_cell.length_c   1.000
_cell.angle_alpha   90.00
_cell.angle_beta   90.00
_cell.angle_gamma   90.00
#
_symmetry.space_group_name_H-M   'P 1'
#
loop_
_entity.id
_entity.type
_entity.pdbx_description
1 polymer ?
#
loop_
_entity_poly.entity_id
_entity_poly.type
_entity_poly.pdbx_seq_one_letter_code
_entity_poly.pdbx_strand_id
1 'polypeptide(L)'
;MDPQQLQIDLANASGITPENIYIDIPSSPNVPYNHISQTRPNEIFTFRRTEEGNKIPVKLEDYSLFFNHFRGYLKLIRVYSWQKDRFRLSQACEQILGKSQN
;
A
#
# COMPACT_ATOMS: atom_id res chain seq x y z
N MET A 1 -7.21 -3.21 -10.59
CA MET A 1 -5.93 -3.30 -11.30
C MET A 1 -5.71 -4.76 -11.63
N ASP A 2 -5.64 -5.08 -12.92
CA ASP A 2 -5.32 -6.40 -13.42
C ASP A 2 -3.81 -6.65 -13.24
N PRO A 3 -3.38 -7.74 -12.56
CA PRO A 3 -1.96 -8.06 -12.40
C PRO A 3 -1.20 -8.14 -13.73
N GLN A 4 -1.83 -8.65 -14.79
CA GLN A 4 -1.16 -8.82 -16.08
C GLN A 4 -0.87 -7.45 -16.72
N GLN A 5 -1.85 -6.55 -16.70
CA GLN A 5 -1.65 -5.20 -17.19
C GLN A 5 -0.58 -4.45 -16.39
N LEU A 6 -0.59 -4.54 -15.05
CA LEU A 6 0.42 -3.90 -14.21
C LEU A 6 1.83 -4.43 -14.50
N GLN A 7 1.97 -5.73 -14.76
CA GLN A 7 3.26 -6.34 -15.12
C GLN A 7 3.81 -5.76 -16.43
N ILE A 8 2.95 -5.61 -17.44
CA ILE A 8 3.31 -5.02 -18.74
C ILE A 8 3.71 -3.55 -18.57
N ASP A 9 2.93 -2.78 -17.82
CA ASP A 9 3.21 -1.36 -17.60
C ASP A 9 4.56 -1.17 -16.88
N LEU A 10 4.84 -2.00 -15.86
CA LEU A 10 6.12 -2.00 -15.15
C LEU A 10 7.27 -2.45 -16.04
N ALA A 11 7.08 -3.45 -16.90
CA ALA A 11 8.09 -3.90 -17.86
C ALA A 11 8.46 -2.77 -18.83
N ASN A 12 7.46 -2.09 -19.38
CA ASN A 12 7.64 -0.96 -20.30
C ASN A 12 8.39 0.20 -19.64
N ALA A 13 8.04 0.55 -18.39
CA ALA A 13 8.67 1.65 -17.67
C ALA A 13 10.10 1.33 -17.18
N SER A 14 10.40 0.07 -16.86
CA SER A 14 11.70 -0.32 -16.28
C SER A 14 12.70 -0.91 -17.28
N GLY A 15 12.24 -1.33 -18.47
CA GLY A 15 13.05 -2.08 -19.43
C GLY A 15 13.42 -3.49 -18.95
N ILE A 16 12.68 -4.04 -17.98
CA ILE A 16 12.82 -5.42 -17.49
C ILE A 16 11.85 -6.29 -18.27
N THR A 17 12.25 -7.52 -18.63
CA THR A 17 11.35 -8.43 -19.32
C THR A 17 10.19 -8.86 -18.39
N PRO A 18 8.94 -8.95 -18.87
CA PRO A 18 7.78 -9.25 -18.03
C PRO A 18 7.94 -10.51 -17.18
N GLU A 19 8.62 -11.54 -17.69
CA GLU A 19 8.85 -12.83 -17.03
C GLU A 19 9.72 -12.71 -15.76
N ASN A 20 10.45 -11.59 -15.64
CA ASN A 20 11.30 -11.26 -14.49
C ASN A 20 10.63 -10.30 -13.50
N ILE A 21 9.34 -10.00 -13.70
CA ILE A 21 8.51 -9.19 -12.79
C ILE A 21 7.41 -10.09 -12.24
N TYR A 22 7.36 -10.26 -10.93
CA TYR A 22 6.34 -11.08 -10.29
C TYR A 22 5.41 -10.20 -9.45
N ILE A 23 4.11 -10.34 -9.67
CA ILE A 23 3.10 -9.56 -8.96
C ILE A 23 2.30 -10.49 -8.06
N ASP A 24 2.31 -10.19 -6.77
CA ASP A 24 1.49 -10.85 -5.76
C ASP A 24 0.43 -9.86 -5.28
N ILE A 25 -0.82 -10.14 -5.67
CA ILE A 25 -2.01 -9.52 -5.11
C ILE A 25 -2.68 -10.59 -4.25
N PRO A 26 -2.65 -10.48 -2.91
CA PRO A 26 -3.29 -11.45 -2.04
C PRO A 26 -4.78 -11.47 -2.37
N SER A 27 -5.26 -12.67 -2.75
CA SER A 27 -6.66 -12.93 -3.08
C SER A 27 -7.55 -13.00 -1.85
N SER A 28 -6.95 -13.16 -0.66
CA SER A 28 -7.64 -13.13 0.62
C SER A 28 -7.67 -11.71 1.19
N PRO A 29 -8.79 -11.24 1.76
CA PRO A 29 -8.91 -9.96 2.47
C PRO A 29 -8.15 -9.93 3.80
N ASN A 30 -6.97 -10.58 3.86
CA ASN A 30 -6.16 -10.80 5.05
C ASN A 30 -5.32 -9.59 5.48
N VAL A 31 -5.83 -8.38 5.27
CA VAL A 31 -5.63 -7.36 6.31
C VAL A 31 -6.96 -7.30 7.06
N PRO A 32 -7.23 -8.25 7.98
CA PRO A 32 -8.43 -8.20 8.78
C PRO A 32 -8.37 -6.91 9.59
N TYR A 33 -9.18 -5.93 9.20
CA TYR A 33 -9.55 -4.81 10.04
C TYR A 33 -10.62 -5.25 11.07
N ASN A 34 -10.54 -6.51 11.52
CA ASN A 34 -11.45 -7.09 12.47
C ASN A 34 -10.83 -7.06 13.87
N HIS A 35 -11.62 -6.48 14.76
CA HIS A 35 -11.35 -6.16 16.15
C HIS A 35 -11.18 -7.41 17.03
N ILE A 36 -10.11 -8.20 16.85
CA ILE A 36 -9.77 -9.27 17.81
C ILE A 36 -8.25 -9.43 17.92
N SER A 37 -7.57 -8.48 18.57
CA SER A 37 -6.39 -8.69 19.44
C SER A 37 -5.89 -7.34 19.97
N GLN A 38 -5.38 -7.32 21.21
CA GLN A 38 -5.11 -6.13 22.02
C GLN A 38 -3.97 -5.21 21.51
N THR A 39 -3.41 -5.46 20.34
CA THR A 39 -2.39 -4.60 19.70
C THR A 39 -2.62 -4.62 18.21
N ARG A 40 -3.25 -3.55 17.70
CA ARG A 40 -3.69 -3.33 16.31
C ARG A 40 -2.48 -3.22 15.38
N PRO A 41 -2.03 -4.27 14.68
CA PRO A 41 -0.75 -4.25 13.97
C PRO A 41 -0.79 -3.42 12.67
N ASN A 42 -2.00 -3.09 12.19
CA ASN A 42 -2.24 -2.48 10.88
C ASN A 42 -3.13 -1.21 10.95
N GLU A 43 -3.28 -0.61 12.14
CA GLU A 43 -4.02 0.66 12.26
C GLU A 43 -3.16 1.81 11.72
N ILE A 44 -3.74 2.62 10.84
CA ILE A 44 -3.09 3.88 10.42
C ILE A 44 -3.13 4.81 11.62
N PHE A 45 -1.96 5.12 12.20
CA PHE A 45 -1.86 6.07 13.30
C PHE A 45 -2.32 7.46 12.85
N THR A 46 -3.39 7.95 13.46
CA THR A 46 -3.92 9.28 13.18
C THR A 46 -3.84 10.18 14.40
N PHE A 47 -3.58 11.46 14.13
CA PHE A 47 -3.39 12.47 15.17
C PHE A 47 -4.20 13.71 14.81
N ARG A 48 -4.88 14.28 15.80
CA ARG A 48 -5.44 15.62 15.72
C ARG A 48 -4.44 16.61 16.28
N ARG A 49 -4.28 17.76 15.62
CA ARG A 49 -3.52 18.90 16.18
C ARG A 49 -4.46 19.75 17.05
N THR A 50 -4.00 20.13 18.23
CA THR A 50 -4.67 21.18 19.03
C THR A 50 -4.36 22.55 18.46
N GLU A 51 -5.08 23.57 18.92
CA GLU A 51 -4.81 24.98 18.58
C GLU A 51 -3.40 25.41 19.01
N GLU A 52 -2.88 24.80 20.08
CA GLU A 52 -1.51 24.97 20.59
C GLU A 52 -0.46 24.16 19.82
N GLY A 53 -0.87 23.38 18.81
CA GLY A 53 0.03 22.59 17.96
C GLY A 53 0.38 21.19 18.49
N ASN A 54 -0.12 20.80 19.65
CA ASN A 54 0.11 19.48 20.24
C ASN A 54 -0.58 18.37 19.43
N LYS A 55 0.07 17.20 19.29
CA LYS A 55 -0.50 16.03 18.59
C LYS A 55 -1.20 15.11 19.59
N ILE A 56 -2.50 14.92 19.42
CA ILE A 56 -3.30 13.99 20.21
C ILE A 56 -3.66 12.78 19.34
N PRO A 57 -3.32 11.53 19.76
CA PRO A 57 -3.74 10.33 19.05
C PRO A 57 -5.27 10.24 18.99
N VAL A 58 -5.81 9.94 17.81
CA VAL A 58 -7.25 9.74 17.60
C VAL A 58 -7.49 8.46 16.81
N LYS A 59 -8.71 7.92 16.85
CA LYS A 59 -9.11 6.87 15.91
C LYS A 59 -9.67 7.55 14.66
N LEU A 60 -9.16 7.20 13.50
CA LEU A 60 -9.64 7.79 12.23
C LEU A 60 -11.14 7.52 12.00
N GLU A 61 -11.62 6.40 12.52
CA GLU A 61 -13.01 5.93 12.48
C GLU A 61 -14.00 6.92 13.12
N ASP A 62 -13.56 7.62 14.17
CA ASP A 62 -14.38 8.58 14.92
C ASP A 62 -14.48 9.93 14.19
N TYR A 63 -13.61 10.18 13.20
CA TYR A 63 -13.49 11.46 12.50
C TYR A 63 -13.75 11.37 11.00
N SER A 64 -13.83 10.17 10.43
CA SER A 64 -14.09 9.96 9.00
C SER A 64 -15.10 8.83 8.78
N LEU A 65 -16.33 9.22 8.45
CA LEU A 65 -17.38 8.29 8.02
C LEU A 65 -16.96 7.50 6.77
N PHE A 66 -16.17 8.11 5.88
CA PHE A 66 -15.65 7.46 4.68
C PHE A 66 -14.67 6.34 5.04
N PHE A 67 -13.79 6.54 6.02
CA PHE A 67 -12.78 5.56 6.40
C PHE A 67 -13.37 4.22 6.84
N ASN A 68 -14.53 4.24 7.49
CA ASN A 68 -15.23 3.01 7.88
C ASN A 68 -15.63 2.13 6.69
N HIS A 69 -15.75 2.71 5.48
CA HIS A 69 -16.03 1.97 4.24
C HIS A 69 -14.77 1.36 3.61
N PHE A 70 -13.58 1.92 3.88
CA PHE A 70 -12.29 1.35 3.42
C PHE A 70 -11.79 0.24 4.32
N ARG A 71 -12.40 0.11 5.50
CA ARG A 71 -12.11 -0.93 6.46
C ARG A 71 -12.30 -2.30 5.81
N GLY A 72 -11.20 -3.01 5.56
CA GLY A 72 -11.18 -4.33 4.89
C GLY A 72 -10.88 -4.32 3.38
N TYR A 73 -10.75 -3.14 2.75
CA TYR A 73 -10.47 -2.98 1.31
C TYR A 73 -9.08 -2.42 0.98
N LEU A 74 -8.14 -2.47 1.92
CA LEU A 74 -6.73 -2.16 1.62
C LEU A 74 -6.11 -3.30 0.82
N LYS A 75 -6.01 -3.11 -0.50
CA LYS A 75 -5.28 -4.02 -1.39
C LYS A 75 -3.79 -3.74 -1.28
N LEU A 76 -3.06 -4.70 -0.73
CA LEU A 76 -1.61 -4.70 -0.75
C LEU A 76 -1.15 -5.32 -2.08
N ILE A 77 -0.27 -4.66 -2.81
CA ILE A 77 0.35 -5.20 -4.03
C ILE A 77 1.83 -5.37 -3.75
N ARG A 78 2.36 -6.58 -3.93
CA ARG A 78 3.80 -6.83 -3.86
C ARG A 78 4.33 -7.05 -5.26
N VAL A 79 5.42 -6.37 -5.58
CA VAL A 79 6.11 -6.50 -6.85
C VAL A 79 7.52 -6.99 -6.56
N TYR A 80 7.92 -8.09 -7.19
CA TYR A 80 9.23 -8.70 -7.02
C TYR A 80 9.99 -8.75 -8.33
N SER A 81 11.31 -8.70 -8.23
CA SER A 81 12.25 -8.98 -9.32
C SER A 81 13.59 -9.44 -8.77
N TRP A 82 14.50 -9.79 -9.66
CA TRP A 82 15.88 -10.13 -9.32
C TRP A 82 16.61 -8.93 -8.73
N GLN A 83 17.63 -9.20 -7.93
CA GLN A 83 18.36 -8.15 -7.20
C GLN A 83 18.99 -7.10 -8.13
N LYS A 84 19.50 -7.52 -9.29
CA LYS A 84 20.07 -6.64 -10.32
C LYS A 84 19.07 -5.63 -10.90
N ASP A 85 17.77 -5.92 -10.80
CA ASP A 85 16.69 -5.17 -11.43
C ASP A 85 15.89 -4.32 -10.42
N ARG A 86 16.12 -4.52 -9.11
CA ARG A 86 15.36 -3.86 -8.02
C ARG A 86 15.31 -2.35 -8.15
N PHE A 87 16.43 -1.69 -8.45
CA PHE A 87 16.47 -0.24 -8.53
C PHE A 87 15.59 0.30 -9.67
N ARG A 88 15.73 -0.28 -10.88
CA ARG A 88 14.94 0.09 -12.05
C ARG A 88 13.45 -0.19 -11.83
N LEU A 89 13.13 -1.34 -11.25
CA LEU A 89 11.76 -1.69 -10.94
C LEU A 89 11.17 -0.74 -9.88
N SER A 90 11.92 -0.38 -8.84
CA SER A 90 11.48 0.58 -7.82
C SER A 90 11.12 1.93 -8.41
N GLN A 91 11.95 2.44 -9.32
CA GLN A 91 11.67 3.71 -10.01
C GLN A 91 10.41 3.62 -10.89
N ALA A 92 10.22 2.50 -11.60
CA ALA A 92 8.98 2.25 -12.35
C ALA A 92 7.75 2.17 -11.44
N CYS A 93 7.86 1.49 -10.29
CA CYS A 93 6.80 1.46 -9.29
C CYS A 93 6.46 2.87 -8.77
N GLU A 94 7.46 3.70 -8.46
CA GLU A 94 7.22 5.09 -8.02
C GLU A 94 6.52 5.94 -9.09
N GLN A 95 6.85 5.72 -10.36
CA GLN A 95 6.22 6.43 -11.48
C GLN A 95 4.75 6.02 -11.68
N ILE A 96 4.44 4.72 -11.57
CA ILE A 96 3.10 4.18 -11.89
C ILE A 96 2.18 4.18 -10.67
N LEU A 97 2.68 3.79 -9.50
CA LEU A 97 1.91 3.63 -8.26
C LEU A 97 2.04 4.83 -7.31
N GLY A 98 2.93 5.78 -7.64
CA GLY A 98 3.20 6.96 -6.84
C GLY A 98 4.44 6.80 -5.95
N LYS A 99 5.02 7.93 -5.56
CA LYS A 99 6.24 7.97 -4.75
C LYS A 99 5.98 7.50 -3.33
N SER A 100 6.92 6.71 -2.80
CA SER A 100 7.00 6.47 -1.37
C SER A 100 7.29 7.79 -0.66
N GLN A 101 6.43 8.20 0.27
CA GLN A 101 6.72 9.32 1.16
C GLN A 101 7.65 8.82 2.27
N ASN A 102 8.95 8.85 2.00
CA ASN A 102 9.98 8.72 3.01
C ASN A 102 10.47 10.10 3.43
#